data_AF-A0A2P6V9U8-F1
#
_entry.id   AF-A0A2P6V9U8-F1
#
_cell.length_a   1.000
_cell.length_b   1.000
_cell.length_c   1.000
_cell.angle_alpha   90.00
_cell.angle_beta   90.00
_cell.angle_gamma   90.00
#
_symmetry.space_group_name_H-M   'P 1'
#
loop_
_entity.id
_entity.type
_entity.pdbx_description
1 polymer ?
#
loop_
_entity_poly.entity_id
_entity_poly.type
_entity_poly.pdbx_seq_one_letter_code
_entity_poly.pdbx_strand_id
1 'polypeptide(L)'
;MRRPHAAALLLALAAAMACLAAAVDSSDREGVFVGYKEVGVDGVDGDDGAAANGGAADGADAGGDAAADVQNDGAGAGNDADADTLAAEAAVAAASELQAAAAELGRTVVLFTQFGPIKVKLLEKLAPRATSLVWDLAEHRGCNDCAFYRNEARPASGDGPPYALLQGRMPELAQVVLGLAAGGCLFMLMPGGGGGPPREGNIEVKMGHACFIPETKDFFIAYKDHPEWETSHTVWGLVDEWFATDLMISQQYKKVHNPEYGTEMRMLKVEVPYKLAVEGDTTWDGLLGPLH
;
A
#
# COMPACT_ATOMS: atom_id res chain seq x y z
N MET A 1 -51.14 -41.57 1.00
CA MET A 1 -50.66 -40.18 1.00
C MET A 1 -49.18 -40.16 1.37
N ARG A 2 -48.27 -40.11 0.39
CA ARG A 2 -46.82 -40.02 0.61
C ARG A 2 -46.33 -38.68 0.02
N ARG A 3 -45.54 -37.95 0.82
CA ARG A 3 -45.13 -36.56 0.60
C ARG A 3 -44.04 -36.45 -0.49
N PRO A 4 -44.16 -35.56 -1.49
CA PRO A 4 -43.17 -35.41 -2.57
C PRO A 4 -42.03 -34.40 -2.27
N HIS A 5 -41.85 -33.93 -1.03
CA HIS A 5 -40.93 -32.81 -0.75
C HIS A 5 -39.45 -33.20 -0.59
N ALA A 6 -39.12 -34.47 -0.34
CA ALA A 6 -37.74 -34.89 -0.10
C ALA A 6 -36.89 -34.94 -1.39
N ALA A 7 -37.50 -35.24 -2.53
CA ALA A 7 -36.78 -35.38 -3.80
C ALA A 7 -36.33 -34.03 -4.38
N ALA A 8 -37.13 -32.97 -4.18
CA ALA A 8 -36.80 -31.63 -4.66
C ALA A 8 -35.61 -31.01 -3.90
N LEU A 9 -35.49 -31.27 -2.60
CA LEU A 9 -34.38 -30.76 -1.78
C LEU A 9 -33.05 -31.44 -2.13
N LEU A 10 -33.07 -32.74 -2.41
CA LEU A 10 -31.89 -33.50 -2.82
C LEU A 10 -31.37 -33.10 -4.22
N LEU A 11 -32.27 -32.78 -5.16
CA LEU A 11 -31.86 -32.27 -6.48
C LEU A 11 -31.24 -30.86 -6.40
N ALA A 12 -31.79 -29.99 -5.54
CA ALA A 12 -31.25 -28.64 -5.35
C ALA A 12 -29.85 -28.66 -4.71
N LEU A 13 -29.60 -29.55 -3.74
CA LEU A 13 -28.29 -29.73 -3.12
C LEU A 13 -27.25 -30.31 -4.10
N ALA A 14 -27.65 -31.23 -4.97
CA ALA A 14 -26.75 -31.81 -5.97
C ALA A 14 -26.36 -30.78 -7.06
N ALA A 15 -27.29 -29.92 -7.47
CA ALA A 15 -27.00 -28.83 -8.42
C ALA A 15 -26.06 -27.76 -7.82
N ALA A 16 -26.24 -27.42 -6.54
CA ALA A 16 -25.36 -26.49 -5.85
C ALA A 16 -23.92 -27.01 -5.70
N MET A 17 -23.75 -28.32 -5.45
CA MET A 17 -22.40 -28.93 -5.40
C MET A 17 -21.75 -29.06 -6.77
N ALA A 18 -22.51 -29.28 -7.84
CA ALA A 18 -21.96 -29.33 -9.20
C ALA A 18 -21.47 -27.95 -9.69
N CYS A 19 -22.12 -26.85 -9.29
CA CYS A 19 -21.63 -25.50 -9.58
C CYS A 19 -20.35 -25.14 -8.81
N LEU A 20 -20.13 -25.71 -7.63
CA LEU A 20 -18.92 -25.46 -6.84
C LEU A 20 -17.67 -26.16 -7.43
N ALA A 21 -17.86 -27.26 -8.17
CA ALA A 21 -16.75 -28.02 -8.76
C ALA A 21 -16.25 -27.45 -10.10
N ALA A 22 -16.99 -26.52 -10.73
CA ALA A 22 -16.63 -25.95 -12.04
C ALA A 22 -15.81 -24.65 -11.95
N ALA A 23 -15.47 -24.17 -10.76
CA ALA A 23 -14.77 -22.90 -10.55
C ALA A 23 -13.27 -23.05 -10.18
N VAL A 24 -12.72 -24.26 -10.26
CA VAL A 24 -11.27 -24.50 -10.07
C VAL A 24 -10.68 -24.94 -11.40
N ASP A 25 -10.57 -23.99 -12.33
CA ASP A 25 -9.59 -24.07 -13.41
C ASP A 25 -8.53 -23.01 -13.13
N SER A 26 -7.49 -23.43 -12.40
CA SER A 26 -6.34 -22.63 -12.06
C SER A 26 -5.29 -22.77 -13.16
N SER A 27 -5.47 -22.05 -14.27
CA SER A 27 -4.45 -21.89 -15.29
C SER A 27 -4.42 -20.43 -15.74
N ASP A 28 -3.56 -19.68 -15.05
CA ASP A 28 -2.79 -18.50 -15.50
C ASP A 28 -2.54 -17.58 -14.29
N ARG A 29 -1.70 -18.07 -13.37
CA ARG A 29 -1.16 -17.29 -12.24
C ARG A 29 0.11 -16.55 -12.69
N GLU A 30 -0.02 -15.66 -13.67
CA GLU A 30 0.96 -14.59 -13.87
C GLU A 30 0.50 -13.38 -13.07
N GLY A 31 0.93 -13.31 -11.80
CA GLY A 31 0.93 -12.07 -11.05
C GLY A 31 1.94 -11.12 -11.68
N VAL A 32 1.59 -10.53 -12.82
CA VAL A 32 2.33 -9.41 -13.41
C VAL A 32 2.20 -8.26 -12.42
N PHE A 33 3.31 -7.97 -11.76
CA PHE A 33 3.45 -6.77 -10.95
C PHE A 33 3.19 -5.57 -11.86
N VAL A 34 2.08 -4.88 -11.63
CA VAL A 34 1.84 -3.54 -12.18
C VAL A 34 2.77 -2.63 -11.40
N GLY A 35 3.88 -2.24 -12.02
CA GLY A 35 4.83 -1.39 -11.32
C GLY A 35 4.29 0.01 -11.09
N TYR A 36 4.89 0.66 -10.10
CA TYR A 36 4.61 2.05 -9.83
C TYR A 36 5.34 2.90 -10.86
N LYS A 37 4.63 3.84 -11.46
CA LYS A 37 5.25 4.91 -12.22
C LYS A 37 5.96 5.82 -11.22
N GLU A 38 7.29 5.74 -11.16
CA GLU A 38 8.09 6.77 -10.50
C GLU A 38 7.71 8.11 -11.16
N VAL A 39 7.17 9.04 -10.37
CA VAL A 39 6.95 10.40 -10.85
C VAL A 39 8.33 10.96 -11.10
N GLY A 40 8.67 11.14 -12.38
CA GLY A 40 9.99 11.57 -12.80
C GLY A 40 10.37 12.85 -12.06
N VAL A 41 11.46 12.77 -11.29
CA VAL A 41 12.22 13.96 -10.93
C VAL A 41 12.88 14.39 -12.23
N ASP A 42 12.28 15.35 -12.91
CA ASP A 42 12.92 16.00 -14.06
C ASP A 42 14.28 16.51 -13.59
N GLY A 43 15.33 15.89 -14.11
CA GLY A 43 16.70 16.28 -13.83
C GLY A 43 16.89 17.73 -14.26
N VAL A 44 17.06 18.62 -13.27
CA VAL A 44 17.67 19.92 -13.50
C VAL A 44 19.13 19.64 -13.83
N ASP A 45 19.43 19.59 -15.12
CA ASP A 45 20.79 19.57 -15.64
C ASP A 45 21.54 20.79 -15.07
N GLY A 46 22.51 20.52 -14.19
CA GLY A 46 23.50 21.48 -13.76
C GLY A 46 24.49 21.73 -14.89
N ASP A 47 24.36 22.89 -15.53
CA ASP A 47 25.33 23.40 -16.49
C ASP A 47 26.44 24.16 -15.74
N ASP A 48 27.51 23.45 -15.40
CA ASP A 48 28.78 24.03 -14.95
C ASP A 48 29.71 24.20 -16.15
N GLY A 49 29.81 25.43 -16.66
CA GLY A 49 30.70 25.78 -17.77
C GLY A 49 31.29 27.18 -17.64
N ALA A 50 32.41 27.31 -16.92
CA ALA A 50 33.16 28.54 -16.77
C ALA A 50 34.03 28.89 -17.99
N ALA A 51 34.16 30.22 -18.21
CA ALA A 51 35.38 30.97 -18.56
C ALA A 51 35.51 31.65 -19.94
N ALA A 52 35.56 32.99 -19.83
CA ALA A 52 36.59 33.90 -20.36
C ALA A 52 36.40 34.65 -21.70
N ASN A 53 36.42 35.98 -21.53
CA ASN A 53 37.23 37.00 -22.24
C ASN A 53 36.65 37.75 -23.45
N GLY A 54 36.68 39.10 -23.35
CA GLY A 54 37.09 39.98 -24.45
C GLY A 54 36.16 41.12 -24.86
N GLY A 55 36.57 42.37 -24.58
CA GLY A 55 36.66 43.40 -25.61
C GLY A 55 35.51 44.42 -25.79
N ALA A 56 35.73 45.62 -25.25
CA ALA A 56 35.38 46.98 -25.69
C ALA A 56 34.63 47.21 -27.03
N ALA A 57 33.66 48.13 -27.05
CA ALA A 57 33.80 49.50 -27.63
C ALA A 57 32.46 50.29 -27.64
N ASP A 58 32.55 51.54 -27.18
CA ASP A 58 31.96 52.81 -27.64
C ASP A 58 30.59 52.90 -28.33
N GLY A 59 29.81 53.91 -27.89
CA GLY A 59 28.73 54.50 -28.69
C GLY A 59 27.79 55.42 -27.90
N ALA A 60 28.12 56.71 -27.84
CA ALA A 60 27.23 57.78 -27.39
C ALA A 60 26.07 58.02 -28.38
N ASP A 61 24.89 58.45 -27.91
CA ASP A 61 24.29 59.76 -28.24
C ASP A 61 22.92 59.94 -27.54
N ALA A 62 22.50 61.21 -27.46
CA ALA A 62 21.57 61.85 -26.56
C ALA A 62 20.13 62.05 -27.08
N GLY A 63 19.28 62.56 -26.17
CA GLY A 63 18.03 63.27 -26.46
C GLY A 63 16.79 62.36 -26.49
N GLY A 64 15.66 62.67 -25.89
CA GLY A 64 15.16 63.88 -25.25
C GLY A 64 13.64 63.74 -25.08
N ASP A 65 13.14 64.26 -23.97
CA ASP A 65 11.80 64.79 -23.71
C ASP A 65 10.50 63.96 -23.79
N ALA A 66 9.80 64.06 -22.64
CA ALA A 66 8.38 64.40 -22.47
C ALA A 66 7.30 63.29 -22.52
N ALA A 67 6.79 63.05 -21.32
CA ALA A 67 5.37 63.08 -20.95
C ALA A 67 4.40 62.09 -21.63
N ALA A 68 3.97 61.08 -20.87
CA ALA A 68 2.55 60.87 -20.59
C ALA A 68 2.40 59.95 -19.37
N ASP A 69 1.91 60.56 -18.29
CA ASP A 69 1.30 59.90 -17.15
C ASP A 69 0.11 59.08 -17.65
N VAL A 70 0.17 57.75 -17.51
CA VAL A 70 -1.02 56.89 -17.54
C VAL A 70 -0.97 56.06 -16.26
N GLN A 71 -1.66 56.58 -15.25
CA GLN A 71 -2.08 55.83 -14.09
C GLN A 71 -2.91 54.65 -14.58
N ASN A 72 -2.30 53.46 -14.56
CA ASN A 72 -3.04 52.22 -14.64
C ASN A 72 -3.34 51.79 -13.20
N ASP A 73 -4.52 52.19 -12.71
CA ASP A 73 -5.08 51.73 -11.45
C ASP A 73 -5.51 50.26 -11.61
N GLY A 74 -4.52 49.38 -11.71
CA GLY A 74 -4.68 47.93 -11.75
C GLY A 74 -4.96 47.39 -10.35
N ALA A 75 -6.17 47.66 -9.85
CA ALA A 75 -6.72 46.95 -8.71
C ALA A 75 -7.01 45.49 -9.13
N GLY A 76 -6.27 44.55 -8.55
CA GLY A 76 -6.62 43.12 -8.62
C GLY A 76 -5.43 42.17 -8.77
N ALA A 77 -4.56 42.08 -7.76
CA ALA A 77 -3.55 41.03 -7.67
C ALA A 77 -3.22 40.66 -6.21
N GLY A 78 -4.23 40.63 -5.34
CA GLY A 78 -4.05 40.49 -3.89
C GLY A 78 -4.60 39.22 -3.25
N ASN A 79 -5.29 38.33 -3.98
CA ASN A 79 -6.05 37.24 -3.34
C ASN A 79 -5.51 35.82 -3.58
N ASP A 80 -4.58 35.62 -4.51
CA ASP A 80 -4.15 34.26 -4.86
C ASP A 80 -3.04 33.73 -3.92
N ALA A 81 -2.13 34.59 -3.45
CA ALA A 81 -1.05 34.19 -2.53
C ALA A 81 -1.56 33.81 -1.13
N ASP A 82 -2.66 34.42 -0.68
CA ASP A 82 -3.28 34.11 0.62
C ASP A 82 -4.02 32.76 0.56
N ALA A 83 -4.63 32.42 -0.57
CA ALA A 83 -5.31 31.14 -0.76
C ALA A 83 -4.34 29.96 -0.75
N ASP A 84 -3.19 30.09 -1.43
CA ASP A 84 -2.15 29.05 -1.46
C ASP A 84 -1.52 28.84 -0.08
N THR A 85 -1.32 29.91 0.68
CA THR A 85 -0.78 29.83 2.05
C THR A 85 -1.75 29.12 3.00
N LEU A 86 -3.04 29.47 2.94
CA LEU A 86 -4.08 28.82 3.75
C LEU A 86 -4.26 27.34 3.40
N ALA A 87 -4.16 26.98 2.11
CA ALA A 87 -4.20 25.60 1.66
C ALA A 87 -3.00 24.79 2.18
N ALA A 88 -1.80 25.38 2.16
CA ALA A 88 -0.59 24.74 2.70
C ALA A 88 -0.68 24.54 4.21
N GLU A 89 -1.14 25.53 4.98
CA GLU A 89 -1.32 25.42 6.42
C GLU A 89 -2.38 24.36 6.79
N ALA A 90 -3.49 24.30 6.07
CA ALA A 90 -4.50 23.26 6.25
C ALA A 90 -3.96 21.85 5.95
N ALA A 91 -3.13 21.71 4.91
CA ALA A 91 -2.48 20.45 4.59
C ALA A 91 -1.51 19.99 5.69
N VAL A 92 -0.74 20.91 6.27
CA VAL A 92 0.16 20.63 7.40
C VAL A 92 -0.62 20.21 8.64
N ALA A 93 -1.73 20.89 8.95
CA ALA A 93 -2.59 20.52 10.07
C ALA A 93 -3.20 19.12 9.88
N ALA A 94 -3.73 18.82 8.70
CA ALA A 94 -4.27 17.52 8.37
C ALA A 94 -3.22 16.39 8.46
N ALA A 95 -1.99 16.65 7.98
CA ALA A 95 -0.88 15.69 8.10
C ALA A 95 -0.50 15.44 9.57
N SER A 96 -0.49 16.48 10.41
CA SER A 96 -0.23 16.36 11.84
C SER A 96 -1.30 15.54 12.56
N GLU A 97 -2.58 15.73 12.22
CA GLU A 97 -3.69 14.94 12.76
C GLU A 97 -3.59 13.46 12.38
N LEU A 98 -3.24 13.16 11.12
CA LEU A 98 -2.99 11.78 10.68
C LEU A 98 -1.79 11.15 11.42
N GLN A 99 -0.71 11.91 11.62
CA GLN A 99 0.45 11.43 12.38
C GLN A 99 0.09 11.15 13.84
N ALA A 100 -0.75 11.98 14.45
CA ALA A 100 -1.27 11.74 15.80
C ALA A 100 -2.16 10.48 15.85
N ALA A 101 -3.01 10.27 14.83
CA ALA A 101 -3.82 9.04 14.71
C ALA A 101 -2.95 7.78 14.57
N ALA A 102 -1.80 7.87 13.89
CA ALA A 102 -0.84 6.78 13.75
C ALA A 102 -0.14 6.41 15.07
N ALA A 103 -0.09 7.31 16.05
CA ALA A 103 0.48 7.04 17.37
C ALA A 103 -0.47 6.23 18.28
N GLU A 104 -1.76 6.15 17.93
CA GLU A 104 -2.76 5.42 18.69
C GLU A 104 -2.87 3.97 18.24
N LEU A 105 -2.24 3.08 19.01
CA LEU A 105 -2.19 1.65 18.73
C LEU A 105 -3.50 0.98 19.17
N GLY A 106 -4.14 0.28 18.24
CA GLY A 106 -5.37 -0.48 18.47
C GLY A 106 -5.11 -1.96 18.76
N ARG A 107 -6.06 -2.79 18.34
CA ARG A 107 -6.01 -4.25 18.49
C ARG A 107 -4.81 -4.88 17.76
N THR A 108 -4.39 -6.07 18.15
CA THR A 108 -3.27 -6.80 17.54
C THR A 108 -3.76 -7.99 16.72
N VAL A 109 -3.22 -8.14 15.51
CA VAL A 109 -3.29 -9.39 14.73
C VAL A 109 -1.92 -10.06 14.68
N VAL A 110 -1.91 -11.38 14.50
CA VAL A 110 -0.71 -12.19 14.49
C VAL A 110 -0.63 -12.96 13.18
N LEU A 111 0.48 -12.79 12.47
CA LEU A 111 0.83 -13.58 11.30
C LEU A 111 1.75 -14.72 11.76
N PHE A 112 1.20 -15.91 11.90
CA PHE A 112 1.93 -17.11 12.29
C PHE A 112 2.68 -17.67 11.10
N THR A 113 4.00 -17.63 11.17
CA THR A 113 4.89 -18.17 10.13
C THR A 113 5.68 -19.37 10.66
N GLN A 114 6.31 -20.11 9.76
CA GLN A 114 7.30 -21.12 10.14
C GLN A 114 8.57 -20.54 10.78
N PHE A 115 8.70 -19.23 10.97
CA PHE A 115 9.84 -18.62 11.67
C PHE A 115 9.42 -18.01 13.01
N GLY A 116 8.14 -18.13 13.38
CA GLY A 116 7.54 -17.52 14.56
C GLY A 116 6.41 -16.57 14.20
N PRO A 117 5.72 -16.05 15.23
CA PRO A 117 4.66 -15.06 15.05
C PRO A 117 5.23 -13.69 14.67
N ILE A 118 4.48 -12.94 13.86
CA ILE A 118 4.69 -11.50 13.64
C ILE A 118 3.46 -10.79 14.19
N LYS A 119 3.66 -10.03 15.25
CA LYS A 119 2.60 -9.22 15.86
C LYS A 119 2.51 -7.88 15.16
N VAL A 120 1.31 -7.55 14.69
CA VAL A 120 1.02 -6.28 14.02
C VAL A 120 -0.10 -5.59 14.78
N LYS A 121 0.22 -4.43 15.36
CA LYS A 121 -0.74 -3.55 16.02
C LYS A 121 -1.49 -2.76 14.95
N LEU A 122 -2.81 -2.85 14.94
CA LEU A 122 -3.67 -2.17 13.97
C LEU A 122 -3.73 -0.67 14.28
N LEU A 123 -3.59 0.16 13.24
CA LEU A 123 -3.70 1.61 13.34
C LEU A 123 -5.13 2.06 13.05
N GLU A 124 -6.06 1.70 13.94
CA GLU A 124 -7.50 1.77 13.70
C GLU A 124 -8.03 3.19 13.53
N LYS A 125 -7.38 4.18 14.15
CA LYS A 125 -7.72 5.60 13.94
C LYS A 125 -7.21 6.14 12.61
N LEU A 126 -6.10 5.60 12.13
CA LEU A 126 -5.45 6.03 10.90
C LEU A 126 -6.14 5.44 9.66
N ALA A 127 -6.44 4.13 9.72
CA ALA A 127 -7.01 3.37 8.62
C ALA A 127 -8.15 2.45 9.11
N PRO A 128 -9.30 3.01 9.53
CA PRO A 128 -10.37 2.26 10.19
C PRO A 128 -11.01 1.16 9.33
N ARG A 129 -11.18 1.37 8.03
CA ARG A 129 -11.82 0.38 7.14
C ARG A 129 -10.83 -0.72 6.76
N ALA A 130 -9.60 -0.37 6.40
CA ALA A 130 -8.55 -1.32 6.05
C ALA A 130 -8.21 -2.21 7.26
N THR A 131 -8.09 -1.62 8.46
CA THR A 131 -7.87 -2.39 9.69
C THR A 131 -9.07 -3.28 10.03
N SER A 132 -10.31 -2.84 9.81
CA SER A 132 -11.50 -3.69 9.96
C SER A 132 -11.45 -4.90 9.04
N LEU A 133 -11.06 -4.74 7.78
CA LEU A 133 -10.94 -5.86 6.83
C LEU A 133 -9.89 -6.88 7.28
N VAL A 134 -8.74 -6.40 7.77
CA VAL A 134 -7.68 -7.28 8.31
C VAL A 134 -8.14 -7.99 9.57
N TRP A 135 -8.83 -7.27 10.47
CA TRP A 135 -9.39 -7.84 11.69
C TRP A 135 -10.41 -8.93 11.38
N ASP A 136 -11.37 -8.65 10.49
CA ASP A 136 -12.41 -9.61 10.10
C ASP A 136 -11.79 -10.86 9.48
N LEU A 137 -10.75 -10.70 8.64
CA LEU A 137 -10.02 -11.82 8.06
C LEU A 137 -9.31 -12.66 9.13
N ALA A 138 -8.72 -12.00 10.14
CA ALA A 138 -8.04 -12.65 11.25
C ALA A 138 -9.02 -13.42 12.15
N GLU A 139 -10.16 -12.83 12.48
CA GLU A 139 -11.21 -13.43 13.31
C GLU A 139 -11.81 -14.69 12.66
N HIS A 140 -11.98 -14.67 11.33
CA HIS A 140 -12.48 -15.81 10.57
C HIS A 140 -11.39 -16.81 10.15
N ARG A 141 -10.13 -16.54 10.49
CA ARG A 141 -8.96 -17.36 10.07
C ARG A 141 -8.91 -17.56 8.56
N GLY A 142 -9.29 -16.54 7.79
CA GLY A 142 -9.57 -16.66 6.36
C GLY A 142 -8.35 -16.72 5.43
N CYS A 143 -7.13 -16.85 5.96
CA CYS A 143 -5.90 -16.89 5.16
C CYS A 143 -5.54 -18.34 4.76
N ASN A 144 -5.98 -18.80 3.58
CA ASN A 144 -5.62 -20.12 3.08
C ASN A 144 -4.36 -20.07 2.22
N ASP A 145 -4.30 -19.12 1.28
CA ASP A 145 -3.21 -18.98 0.31
C ASP A 145 -2.23 -17.83 0.66
N CYS A 146 -2.30 -17.32 1.89
CA CYS A 146 -1.46 -16.22 2.36
C CYS A 146 0.01 -16.62 2.50
N ALA A 147 0.90 -15.82 1.92
CA ALA A 147 2.34 -16.04 2.02
C ALA A 147 3.14 -14.75 1.81
N PHE A 148 4.34 -14.73 2.36
CA PHE A 148 5.40 -13.82 1.95
C PHE A 148 6.15 -14.40 0.75
N TYR A 149 6.38 -13.60 -0.27
CA TYR A 149 6.95 -14.07 -1.54
C TYR A 149 8.11 -13.20 -2.07
N ARG A 150 8.29 -11.99 -1.52
CA ARG A 150 9.35 -11.06 -1.94
C ARG A 150 10.06 -10.49 -0.71
N ASN A 151 11.38 -10.57 -0.73
CA ASN A 151 12.24 -10.10 0.35
C ASN A 151 13.35 -9.19 -0.17
N GLU A 152 13.23 -7.90 0.14
CA GLU A 152 14.23 -6.91 -0.24
C GLU A 152 14.97 -6.46 1.01
N ALA A 153 16.20 -6.95 1.18
CA ALA A 153 17.02 -6.49 2.30
C ALA A 153 17.34 -4.99 2.17
N ARG A 154 17.78 -4.37 3.25
CA ARG A 154 18.24 -2.97 3.20
C ARG A 154 19.36 -2.81 2.16
N PRO A 155 19.29 -1.82 1.27
CA PRO A 155 20.35 -1.59 0.29
C PRO A 155 21.61 -1.10 1.03
N ALA A 156 22.78 -1.43 0.50
CA ALA A 156 24.04 -0.94 1.06
C ALA A 156 24.18 0.59 0.91
N SER A 157 23.58 1.16 -0.14
CA SER A 157 23.53 2.59 -0.43
C SER A 157 22.42 2.89 -1.43
N GLY A 158 21.83 4.09 -1.35
CA GLY A 158 20.81 4.58 -2.29
C GLY A 158 19.37 4.22 -1.91
N ASP A 159 18.44 4.69 -2.76
CA ASP A 159 16.98 4.49 -2.61
C ASP A 159 16.41 3.52 -3.66
N GLY A 160 17.26 3.01 -4.55
CA GLY A 160 16.91 1.97 -5.52
C GLY A 160 16.88 0.57 -4.91
N PRO A 161 16.43 -0.44 -5.68
CA PRO A 161 16.38 -1.82 -5.23
C PRO A 161 17.74 -2.30 -4.68
N PRO A 162 17.75 -3.08 -3.59
CA PRO A 162 16.58 -3.58 -2.86
C PRO A 162 15.90 -2.50 -1.99
N TYR A 163 14.58 -2.39 -2.07
CA TYR A 163 13.73 -1.39 -1.40
C TYR A 163 13.44 -1.69 0.07
N ALA A 164 14.33 -2.40 0.78
CA ALA A 164 14.18 -2.63 2.22
C ALA A 164 12.73 -2.98 2.64
N LEU A 165 12.14 -4.04 2.08
CA LEU A 165 10.75 -4.43 2.34
C LEU A 165 10.57 -5.95 2.39
N LEU A 166 9.55 -6.39 3.11
CA LEU A 166 9.06 -7.77 3.09
C LEU A 166 7.62 -7.75 2.59
N GLN A 167 7.36 -8.31 1.40
CA GLN A 167 6.05 -8.25 0.76
C GLN A 167 5.35 -9.62 0.78
N GLY A 168 4.06 -9.58 1.08
CA GLY A 168 3.17 -10.72 1.15
C GLY A 168 1.80 -10.43 0.56
N ARG A 169 0.97 -11.46 0.48
CA ARG A 169 -0.36 -11.42 -0.12
C ARG A 169 -1.45 -11.84 0.87
N MET A 170 -2.61 -11.18 0.78
CA MET A 170 -3.84 -11.56 1.48
C MET A 170 -4.98 -11.74 0.47
N PRO A 171 -4.98 -12.80 -0.36
CA PRO A 171 -5.94 -12.93 -1.46
C PRO A 171 -7.40 -13.00 -0.98
N GLU A 172 -7.63 -13.56 0.20
CA GLU A 172 -8.93 -13.64 0.86
C GLU A 172 -9.31 -12.39 1.64
N LEU A 173 -8.50 -11.32 1.60
CA LEU A 173 -8.95 -10.01 2.06
C LEU A 173 -10.19 -9.67 1.24
N ALA A 174 -11.35 -9.90 1.85
CA ALA A 174 -12.62 -9.64 1.23
C ALA A 174 -12.71 -8.12 1.11
N GLN A 175 -12.96 -7.61 -0.09
CA GLN A 175 -13.92 -6.51 -0.11
C GLN A 175 -15.22 -7.17 0.33
N VAL A 176 -15.86 -6.65 1.37
CA VAL A 176 -17.18 -7.12 1.78
C VAL A 176 -18.09 -7.08 0.54
N VAL A 177 -18.29 -8.24 -0.07
CA VAL A 177 -19.27 -8.48 -1.12
C VAL A 177 -20.23 -9.49 -0.51
N LEU A 178 -21.43 -8.99 -0.16
CA LEU A 178 -22.63 -9.74 0.23
C LEU A 178 -22.67 -10.32 1.65
N GLY A 179 -22.74 -9.43 2.64
CA GLY A 179 -23.52 -9.69 3.85
C GLY A 179 -24.86 -8.96 3.75
N LEU A 180 -25.98 -9.68 3.71
CA LEU A 180 -27.30 -9.11 3.98
C LEU A 180 -27.24 -8.40 5.34
N ALA A 181 -27.02 -7.08 5.32
CA ALA A 181 -27.18 -6.27 6.50
C ALA A 181 -28.66 -6.37 6.91
N ALA A 182 -28.90 -7.06 8.02
CA ALA A 182 -30.11 -6.90 8.80
C ALA A 182 -30.23 -5.41 9.17
N GLY A 183 -30.90 -4.62 8.32
CA GLY A 183 -30.95 -3.17 8.45
C GLY A 183 -31.11 -2.37 7.15
N GLY A 184 -31.01 -2.98 5.96
CA GLY A 184 -31.49 -2.35 4.72
C GLY A 184 -30.68 -1.18 4.16
N CYS A 185 -29.45 -0.91 4.65
CA CYS A 185 -28.54 -0.01 3.95
C CYS A 185 -27.72 -0.79 2.91
N LEU A 186 -28.16 -0.69 1.66
CA LEU A 186 -27.48 -1.21 0.47
C LEU A 186 -26.23 -0.37 0.20
N PHE A 187 -25.06 -0.81 0.65
CA PHE A 187 -23.80 -0.26 0.16
C PHE A 187 -23.56 -0.82 -1.24
N MET A 188 -23.72 0.02 -2.26
CA MET A 188 -23.54 -0.40 -3.66
C MET A 188 -22.07 -0.78 -3.91
N LEU A 189 -21.89 -2.01 -4.37
CA LEU A 189 -20.68 -2.49 -5.01
C LEU A 189 -20.55 -1.81 -6.37
N MET A 190 -19.47 -1.06 -6.59
CA MET A 190 -19.09 -0.62 -7.93
C MET A 190 -18.22 -1.71 -8.56
N PRO A 191 -18.68 -2.39 -9.63
CA PRO A 191 -17.84 -3.30 -10.38
C PRO A 191 -16.87 -2.46 -11.22
N GLY A 192 -15.64 -2.27 -10.73
CA GLY A 192 -14.61 -1.53 -11.48
C GLY A 192 -13.42 -0.97 -10.69
N GLY A 193 -13.41 -1.03 -9.35
CA GLY A 193 -12.25 -0.59 -8.56
C GLY A 193 -11.30 -1.75 -8.26
N GLY A 194 -9.99 -1.55 -8.44
CA GLY A 194 -8.95 -2.54 -8.17
C GLY A 194 -9.16 -3.26 -6.83
N GLY A 195 -8.91 -4.57 -6.82
CA GLY A 195 -9.38 -5.51 -5.78
C GLY A 195 -8.78 -5.34 -4.38
N GLY A 196 -8.14 -4.21 -4.09
CA GLY A 196 -7.50 -3.90 -2.82
C GLY A 196 -8.42 -3.24 -1.77
N PRO A 197 -7.89 -3.03 -0.56
CA PRO A 197 -8.60 -2.31 0.51
C PRO A 197 -8.77 -0.82 0.18
N PRO A 198 -9.66 -0.11 0.89
CA PRO A 198 -9.85 1.33 0.71
C PRO A 198 -8.54 2.10 0.91
N ARG A 199 -8.34 3.14 0.09
CA ARG A 199 -7.23 4.08 0.27
C ARG A 199 -7.52 5.00 1.45
N GLU A 200 -6.74 4.87 2.52
CA GLU A 200 -6.82 5.65 3.76
C GLU A 200 -5.51 5.57 4.54
N GLY A 201 -5.35 6.37 5.61
CA GLY A 201 -4.13 6.32 6.41
C GLY A 201 -2.86 6.62 5.59
N ASN A 202 -2.99 7.47 4.58
CA ASN A 202 -1.95 7.82 3.63
C ASN A 202 -0.97 8.79 4.29
N ILE A 203 -0.03 8.23 5.06
CA ILE A 203 1.10 8.94 5.67
C ILE A 203 2.41 8.47 5.04
N GLU A 204 3.49 9.20 5.30
CA GLU A 204 4.83 8.78 4.93
C GLU A 204 5.15 7.41 5.55
N VAL A 205 5.66 6.49 4.74
CA VAL A 205 5.98 5.13 5.18
C VAL A 205 7.26 5.15 6.01
N LYS A 206 7.19 4.68 7.25
CA LYS A 206 8.31 4.54 8.18
C LYS A 206 8.63 3.07 8.42
N MET A 207 9.85 2.80 8.88
CA MET A 207 10.26 1.46 9.30
C MET A 207 9.27 0.87 10.31
N GLY A 208 8.82 -0.36 10.05
CA GLY A 208 7.86 -1.08 10.88
C GLY A 208 6.41 -0.91 10.46
N HIS A 209 6.10 0.01 9.55
CA HIS A 209 4.77 0.12 8.99
C HIS A 209 4.44 -1.11 8.13
N ALA A 210 3.22 -1.61 8.30
CA ALA A 210 2.55 -2.54 7.41
C ALA A 210 1.61 -1.76 6.50
N CYS A 211 1.81 -1.88 5.19
CA CYS A 211 1.21 -1.02 4.18
C CYS A 211 0.57 -1.85 3.07
N PHE A 212 -0.62 -1.48 2.61
CA PHE A 212 -1.19 -2.06 1.39
C PHE A 212 -0.68 -1.37 0.13
N ILE A 213 -0.42 -2.19 -0.89
CA ILE A 213 -0.10 -1.78 -2.25
C ILE A 213 -1.43 -1.38 -2.93
N PRO A 214 -1.57 -0.12 -3.39
CA PRO A 214 -2.79 0.37 -4.02
C PRO A 214 -3.34 -0.59 -5.07
N GLU A 215 -4.67 -0.73 -5.08
CA GLU A 215 -5.42 -1.54 -6.07
C GLU A 215 -5.15 -3.05 -6.00
N THR A 216 -4.32 -3.51 -5.07
CA THR A 216 -4.00 -4.93 -4.88
C THR A 216 -4.37 -5.41 -3.47
N LYS A 217 -4.36 -6.72 -3.29
CA LYS A 217 -4.48 -7.37 -1.98
C LYS A 217 -3.12 -7.72 -1.37
N ASP A 218 -2.08 -7.10 -1.89
CA ASP A 218 -0.73 -7.30 -1.44
C ASP A 218 -0.36 -6.20 -0.45
N PHE A 219 0.48 -6.57 0.50
CA PHE A 219 0.98 -5.68 1.52
C PHE A 219 2.48 -5.88 1.68
N PHE A 220 3.13 -4.90 2.28
CA PHE A 220 4.52 -5.03 2.68
C PHE A 220 4.74 -4.51 4.10
N ILE A 221 5.81 -5.00 4.71
CA ILE A 221 6.38 -4.50 5.95
C ILE A 221 7.64 -3.73 5.57
N ALA A 222 7.70 -2.45 5.94
CA ALA A 222 8.82 -1.57 5.65
C ALA A 222 10.02 -1.83 6.59
N TYR A 223 11.20 -2.02 6.02
CA TYR A 223 12.48 -2.24 6.72
C TYR A 223 13.40 -1.00 6.72
N LYS A 224 12.95 0.10 6.11
CA LYS A 224 13.53 1.44 6.11
C LYS A 224 12.37 2.44 6.01
N ASP A 225 12.66 3.71 6.26
CA ASP A 225 11.77 4.80 5.88
C ASP A 225 11.79 4.98 4.36
N HIS A 226 10.63 5.29 3.78
CA HIS A 226 10.41 5.46 2.35
C HIS A 226 9.74 6.80 2.03
N PRO A 227 10.44 7.94 2.21
CA PRO A 227 9.91 9.25 1.82
C PRO A 227 9.58 9.32 0.32
N GLU A 228 10.28 8.54 -0.52
CA GLU A 228 10.09 8.48 -1.97
C GLU A 228 8.71 7.91 -2.39
N TRP A 229 8.00 7.25 -1.49
CA TRP A 229 6.65 6.74 -1.75
C TRP A 229 5.55 7.69 -1.29
N GLU A 230 5.93 8.80 -0.64
CA GLU A 230 5.04 9.83 -0.12
C GLU A 230 3.85 9.21 0.62
N THR A 231 2.64 9.51 0.16
CA THR A 231 1.36 9.09 0.73
C THR A 231 0.65 8.08 -0.18
N SER A 232 1.42 7.33 -0.99
CA SER A 232 0.86 6.42 -1.99
C SER A 232 0.20 5.20 -1.39
N HIS A 233 0.64 4.76 -0.20
CA HIS A 233 0.23 3.51 0.41
C HIS A 233 -0.75 3.72 1.56
N THR A 234 -1.57 2.69 1.82
CA THR A 234 -2.49 2.67 2.98
C THR A 234 -1.75 2.01 4.14
N VAL A 235 -1.38 2.80 5.15
CA VAL A 235 -0.72 2.29 6.36
C VAL A 235 -1.77 1.74 7.31
N TRP A 236 -1.74 0.44 7.58
CA TRP A 236 -2.77 -0.23 8.38
C TRP A 236 -2.24 -0.82 9.69
N GLY A 237 -0.93 -1.00 9.83
CA GLY A 237 -0.38 -1.63 11.02
C GLY A 237 1.05 -1.23 11.35
N LEU A 238 1.45 -1.53 12.59
CA LEU A 238 2.81 -1.37 13.09
C LEU A 238 3.32 -2.71 13.63
N VAL A 239 4.47 -3.16 13.11
CA VAL A 239 5.12 -4.40 13.53
C VAL A 239 5.85 -4.19 14.86
N ASP A 240 5.54 -5.05 15.84
CA ASP A 240 6.12 -4.99 17.19
C ASP A 240 7.33 -5.93 17.34
N GLU A 241 7.29 -7.10 16.69
CA GLU A 241 8.30 -8.16 16.82
C GLU A 241 8.99 -8.45 15.48
N TRP A 242 10.32 -8.36 15.46
CA TRP A 242 11.13 -8.41 14.24
C TRP A 242 11.82 -9.75 13.97
N PHE A 243 11.78 -10.68 14.93
CA PHE A 243 12.57 -11.92 14.84
C PHE A 243 12.20 -12.76 13.59
N ALA A 244 10.90 -13.01 13.38
CA ALA A 244 10.44 -13.79 12.24
C ALA A 244 10.65 -13.06 10.91
N THR A 245 10.47 -11.73 10.88
CA THR A 245 10.72 -10.93 9.67
C THR A 245 12.20 -10.93 9.31
N ASP A 246 13.11 -10.83 10.29
CA ASP A 246 14.57 -10.82 10.05
C ASP A 246 15.03 -12.17 9.48
N LEU A 247 14.47 -13.26 10.00
CA LEU A 247 14.71 -14.59 9.45
C LEU A 247 14.22 -14.68 8.00
N MET A 248 13.05 -14.13 7.66
CA MET A 248 12.53 -14.11 6.29
C MET A 248 13.38 -13.24 5.34
N ILE A 249 13.85 -12.08 5.78
CA ILE A 249 14.74 -11.23 4.99
C ILE A 249 16.07 -11.95 4.68
N SER A 250 16.55 -12.80 5.59
CA SER A 250 17.78 -13.60 5.38
C SER A 250 17.60 -14.84 4.50
N GLN A 251 16.36 -15.20 4.11
CA GLN A 251 16.11 -16.39 3.29
C GLN A 251 16.67 -16.27 1.88
N GLN A 252 16.90 -17.44 1.27
CA GLN A 252 17.36 -17.52 -0.11
C GLN A 252 16.35 -16.91 -1.09
N TYR A 253 16.86 -16.17 -2.06
CA TYR A 253 16.07 -15.47 -3.06
C TYR A 253 16.57 -15.75 -4.48
N LYS A 254 15.71 -15.46 -5.45
CA LYS A 254 16.00 -15.39 -6.88
C LYS A 254 15.81 -13.94 -7.34
N LYS A 255 16.67 -13.50 -8.26
CA LYS A 255 16.55 -12.19 -8.89
C LYS A 255 15.58 -12.30 -10.07
N VAL A 256 14.54 -11.48 -10.08
CA VAL A 256 13.55 -11.40 -11.16
C VAL A 256 13.56 -9.99 -11.68
N HIS A 257 13.65 -9.82 -13.00
CA HIS A 257 13.58 -8.50 -13.62
C HIS A 257 12.12 -8.20 -13.93
N ASN A 258 11.69 -7.00 -13.57
CA ASN A 258 10.42 -6.50 -14.03
C ASN A 258 10.45 -6.32 -15.56
N PRO A 259 9.53 -6.92 -16.33
CA PRO A 259 9.53 -6.81 -17.79
C PRO A 259 9.22 -5.39 -18.29
N GLU A 260 8.48 -4.59 -17.51
CA GLU A 260 8.06 -3.24 -17.86
C GLU A 260 9.09 -2.18 -17.45
N TYR A 261 9.68 -2.32 -16.27
CA TYR A 261 10.59 -1.29 -15.70
C TYR A 261 12.06 -1.70 -15.68
N GLY A 262 12.39 -2.96 -15.97
CA GLY A 262 13.77 -3.47 -15.92
C GLY A 262 14.35 -3.60 -14.51
N THR A 263 13.60 -3.20 -13.48
CA THR A 263 14.01 -3.21 -12.08
C THR A 263 14.28 -4.63 -11.58
N GLU A 264 15.45 -4.84 -10.96
CA GLU A 264 15.80 -6.13 -10.34
C GLU A 264 15.09 -6.27 -8.98
N MET A 265 14.19 -7.25 -8.88
CA MET A 265 13.46 -7.58 -7.65
C MET A 265 14.00 -8.85 -7.01
N ARG A 266 14.00 -8.90 -5.68
CA ARG A 266 14.40 -10.09 -4.91
C ARG A 266 13.16 -10.88 -4.47
N MET A 267 12.90 -11.98 -5.18
CA MET A 267 11.80 -12.89 -4.88
C MET A 267 12.30 -14.05 -4.03
N LEU A 268 11.56 -14.45 -3.00
CA LEU A 268 11.90 -15.63 -2.22
C LEU A 268 11.95 -16.87 -3.13
N LYS A 269 12.94 -17.75 -2.92
CA LYS A 269 12.99 -19.03 -3.67
C LYS A 269 11.83 -19.94 -3.27
N VAL A 270 11.49 -19.92 -1.98
CA VAL A 270 10.38 -20.65 -1.38
C VAL A 270 9.55 -19.63 -0.63
N GLU A 271 8.29 -19.50 -1.02
CA GLU A 271 7.36 -18.61 -0.33
C GLU A 271 7.15 -19.08 1.11
N VAL A 272 6.90 -18.13 2.00
CA VAL A 272 6.70 -18.40 3.43
C VAL A 272 5.21 -18.27 3.73
N PRO A 273 4.46 -19.38 3.77
CA PRO A 273 3.05 -19.34 4.12
C PRO A 273 2.87 -18.85 5.55
N TYR A 274 1.77 -18.16 5.80
CA TYR A 274 1.40 -17.74 7.13
C TYR A 274 -0.10 -17.88 7.39
N LYS A 275 -0.46 -18.07 8.66
CA LYS A 275 -1.84 -18.03 9.14
C LYS A 275 -2.08 -16.70 9.84
N LEU A 276 -3.25 -16.12 9.62
CA LEU A 276 -3.65 -14.87 10.26
C LEU A 276 -4.66 -15.19 11.37
N ALA A 277 -4.44 -14.67 12.57
CA ALA A 277 -5.41 -14.74 13.66
C ALA A 277 -5.32 -13.51 14.56
N VAL A 278 -6.32 -13.35 15.43
CA VAL A 278 -6.33 -12.31 16.47
C VAL A 278 -5.35 -12.67 17.59
N GLU A 279 -4.81 -11.67 18.28
CA GLU A 279 -3.97 -11.91 19.45
C GLU A 279 -4.74 -12.71 20.53
N GLY A 280 -4.06 -13.72 21.09
CA GLY A 280 -4.65 -14.65 22.06
C GLY A 280 -5.26 -15.91 21.42
N ASP A 281 -5.37 -15.98 20.09
CA ASP A 281 -5.73 -17.24 19.42
C ASP A 281 -4.55 -18.23 19.52
N THR A 282 -4.74 -19.31 20.28
CA THR A 282 -3.75 -20.38 20.47
C THR A 282 -3.94 -21.56 19.51
N THR A 283 -4.72 -21.37 18.43
CA THR A 283 -4.98 -22.46 17.46
C THR A 283 -3.76 -22.75 16.60
N TRP A 284 -2.95 -21.72 16.33
CA TRP A 284 -1.79 -21.81 15.47
C TRP A 284 -0.55 -21.62 16.34
N ASP A 285 0.31 -22.63 16.36
CA ASP A 285 1.60 -22.53 17.02
C ASP A 285 2.66 -22.28 15.93
N GLY A 286 3.50 -21.26 16.08
CA GLY A 286 4.65 -21.03 15.21
C GLY A 286 5.87 -21.83 15.69
N LEU A 287 6.74 -22.20 14.74
CA LEU A 287 8.00 -22.97 14.85
C LEU A 287 8.58 -23.00 16.28
N LEU A 288 8.30 -24.00 17.11
CA LEU A 288 8.66 -25.42 16.97
C LEU A 288 7.47 -26.36 17.33
N GLY A 289 6.23 -25.95 17.02
CA GLY A 289 4.94 -26.67 17.18
C GLY A 289 3.90 -26.16 16.16
N PRO A 290 2.70 -26.76 15.99
CA PRO A 290 2.10 -26.98 14.67
C PRO A 290 1.59 -25.75 13.89
N LEU A 291 2.09 -25.66 12.65
CA LEU A 291 1.37 -25.19 11.47
C LEU A 291 0.93 -26.43 10.66
N HIS A 292 -0.37 -26.58 10.39
CA HIS A 292 -0.92 -27.48 9.37
C HIS A 292 -1.74 -26.65 8.38
#